data_AF-A0A1B8P4X3-F1
#
_entry.id   AF-A0A1B8P4X3-F1
#
_cell.length_a   1.000
_cell.length_b   1.000
_cell.length_c   1.000
_cell.angle_alpha   90.00
_cell.angle_beta   90.00
_cell.angle_gamma   90.00
#
_symmetry.space_group_name_H-M   'P 1'
#
loop_
_entity.id
_entity.type
_entity.pdbx_description
1 polymer ?
#
loop_
_entity_poly.entity_id
_entity_poly.type
_entity_poly.pdbx_seq_one_letter_code
_entity_poly.pdbx_strand_id
1 'polypeptide(L)'
;MQYVGKLMRREDLDGIQAVFDEIDREQLQRDHAFHRLEKWRDRLIDEGDDAVADFIEAYPDTDRQALRQLIRNARRERDQGKPPTNARRLFKLIRETAGV
;
A
#
# COMPACT_ATOMS: atom_id res chain seq x y z
N MET A 1 48.46 16.57 20.93
CA MET A 1 47.28 17.28 20.38
C MET A 1 46.65 16.43 19.27
N GLN A 2 45.88 15.40 19.61
CA GLN A 2 45.20 14.49 18.68
C GLN A 2 43.77 14.25 19.20
N TYR A 3 42.96 15.32 19.30
CA TYR A 3 41.60 15.25 19.83
C TYR A 3 40.51 15.62 18.81
N VAL A 4 40.89 16.13 17.63
CA VAL A 4 39.93 16.63 16.63
C VAL A 4 39.50 15.55 15.63
N GLY A 5 40.41 14.63 15.24
CA GLY A 5 40.10 13.58 14.24
C GLY A 5 39.24 12.41 14.75
N LYS A 6 39.00 12.31 16.07
CA LYS A 6 38.17 11.25 16.68
C LYS A 6 36.71 11.67 16.88
N LEU A 7 36.45 12.98 16.96
CA LEU A 7 35.09 13.52 17.15
C LEU A 7 34.36 13.60 15.79
N MET A 8 35.03 14.04 14.73
CA MET A 8 34.44 14.12 13.37
C MET A 8 34.02 12.76 12.80
N ARG A 9 34.73 11.66 13.14
CA ARG A 9 34.37 10.31 12.66
C ARG A 9 33.12 9.73 13.34
N ARG A 10 32.72 10.23 14.51
CA ARG A 10 31.48 9.79 15.18
C ARG A 10 30.26 10.51 14.63
N GLU A 11 30.34 11.82 14.42
CA GLU A 11 29.25 12.61 13.83
C GLU A 11 28.88 12.16 12.41
N ASP A 12 29.87 11.80 11.58
CA ASP A 12 29.62 11.31 10.21
C ASP A 12 28.95 9.92 10.20
N LEU A 13 29.30 9.05 11.17
CA LEU A 13 28.71 7.72 11.29
C LEU A 13 27.27 7.77 11.84
N ASP A 14 27.01 8.63 12.83
CA ASP A 14 25.67 8.82 13.39
C ASP A 14 24.73 9.47 12.35
N GLY A 15 25.24 10.40 11.54
CA GLY A 15 24.49 11.00 10.42
C GLY A 15 24.16 10.00 9.31
N ILE A 16 25.11 9.14 8.93
CA ILE A 16 24.87 8.08 7.95
C ILE A 16 23.86 7.06 8.50
N GLN A 17 24.00 6.63 9.76
CA GLN A 17 23.06 5.69 10.38
C GLN A 17 21.65 6.27 10.47
N ALA A 18 21.50 7.56 10.79
CA ALA A 18 20.19 8.23 10.82
C ALA A 18 19.52 8.25 9.44
N VAL A 19 20.29 8.48 8.36
CA VAL A 19 19.78 8.43 6.99
C VAL A 19 19.37 6.99 6.59
N PHE A 20 20.17 5.98 6.96
CA PHE A 20 19.79 4.57 6.75
C PHE A 20 18.52 4.19 7.52
N ASP A 21 18.42 4.59 8.79
CA ASP A 21 17.24 4.35 9.61
C ASP A 21 16.00 5.06 9.05
N GLU A 22 16.16 6.24 8.46
CA GLU A 22 15.07 6.97 7.79
C GLU A 22 14.61 6.24 6.52
N ILE A 23 15.54 5.77 5.69
CA ILE A 23 15.24 4.96 4.50
C ILE A 23 14.52 3.65 4.87
N ASP A 24 15.01 2.94 5.89
CA ASP A 24 14.42 1.69 6.36
C ASP A 24 13.01 1.93 6.94
N ARG A 25 12.82 3.01 7.69
CA ARG A 25 11.50 3.41 8.20
C ARG A 25 10.55 3.74 7.06
N GLU A 26 10.98 4.52 6.07
CA GLU A 26 10.15 4.81 4.92
C GLU A 26 9.76 3.54 4.14
N GLN A 27 10.70 2.61 3.98
CA GLN A 27 10.45 1.33 3.32
C GLN A 27 9.43 0.49 4.09
N LEU A 28 9.61 0.36 5.40
CA LEU A 28 8.62 -0.27 6.30
C LEU A 28 7.23 0.38 6.17
N GLN A 29 7.16 1.72 6.13
CA GLN A 29 5.88 2.43 5.99
C GLN A 29 5.22 2.15 4.63
N ARG A 30 6.00 2.13 3.54
CA ARG A 30 5.51 1.76 2.20
C ARG A 30 5.01 0.31 2.16
N ASP A 31 5.75 -0.61 2.75
CA ASP A 31 5.38 -2.03 2.80
C ASP A 31 4.10 -2.25 3.62
N HIS A 32 3.98 -1.59 4.77
CA HIS A 32 2.75 -1.60 5.57
C HIS A 32 1.56 -1.01 4.81
N ALA A 33 1.76 0.09 4.08
CA ALA A 33 0.71 0.66 3.24
C ALA A 33 0.30 -0.29 2.11
N PHE A 34 1.26 -0.94 1.48
CA PHE A 34 1.01 -1.93 0.44
C PHE A 34 0.16 -3.09 0.96
N HIS A 35 0.53 -3.68 2.09
CA HIS A 35 -0.25 -4.78 2.69
C HIS A 35 -1.66 -4.36 3.12
N ARG A 36 -1.85 -3.12 3.58
CA ARG A 36 -3.21 -2.60 3.84
C ARG A 36 -4.06 -2.57 2.57
N LEU A 37 -3.50 -2.14 1.45
CA LEU A 37 -4.19 -2.11 0.15
C LEU A 37 -4.50 -3.52 -0.36
N GLU A 38 -3.60 -4.48 -0.16
CA GLU A 38 -3.86 -5.89 -0.48
C GLU A 38 -5.02 -6.46 0.34
N LYS A 39 -5.02 -6.19 1.65
CA LYS A 39 -6.12 -6.61 2.53
C LYS A 39 -7.46 -6.01 2.07
N TRP A 40 -7.47 -4.73 1.67
CA TRP A 40 -8.66 -4.11 1.11
C TRP A 40 -9.13 -4.77 -0.18
N ARG A 41 -8.22 -5.05 -1.12
CA ARG A 41 -8.54 -5.76 -2.37
C ARG A 41 -9.21 -7.09 -2.07
N ASP A 42 -8.62 -7.89 -1.19
CA ASP A 42 -9.13 -9.23 -0.87
C ASP A 42 -10.49 -9.14 -0.17
N ARG A 43 -10.62 -8.23 0.80
CA ARG A 43 -11.87 -7.93 1.50
C ARG A 43 -12.99 -7.52 0.55
N LEU A 44 -12.71 -6.63 -0.41
CA LEU A 44 -13.67 -6.18 -1.41
C LEU A 44 -14.12 -7.31 -2.34
N ILE A 45 -13.20 -8.22 -2.68
CA ILE A 45 -13.52 -9.41 -3.49
C ILE A 45 -14.30 -10.44 -2.67
N ASP A 46 -14.08 -10.57 -1.36
CA ASP A 46 -14.73 -11.60 -0.54
C ASP A 46 -16.07 -11.14 0.05
N GLU A 47 -16.10 -10.00 0.71
CA GLU A 47 -17.26 -9.51 1.47
C GLU A 47 -18.26 -8.75 0.59
N GLY A 48 -17.81 -8.10 -0.48
CA GLY A 48 -18.70 -7.49 -1.47
C GLY A 48 -19.30 -6.18 -0.97
N ASP A 49 -20.65 -6.10 -0.92
CA ASP A 49 -21.33 -4.81 -0.73
C ASP A 49 -21.03 -4.16 0.63
N ASP A 50 -20.83 -4.95 1.69
CA ASP A 50 -20.46 -4.44 3.02
C ASP A 50 -19.06 -3.79 2.98
N ALA A 51 -18.06 -4.50 2.43
CA ALA A 51 -16.72 -3.95 2.27
C ALA A 51 -16.66 -2.77 1.28
N VAL A 52 -17.53 -2.74 0.28
CA VAL A 52 -17.67 -1.59 -0.63
C VAL A 52 -18.18 -0.37 0.11
N ALA A 53 -19.15 -0.53 1.02
CA ALA A 53 -19.64 0.57 1.84
C ALA A 53 -18.51 1.13 2.72
N ASP A 54 -17.81 0.27 3.46
CA ASP A 54 -16.69 0.67 4.32
C ASP A 54 -15.57 1.38 3.53
N PHE A 55 -15.22 0.86 2.35
CA PHE A 55 -14.17 1.46 1.52
C PHE A 55 -14.57 2.84 1.00
N ILE A 56 -15.82 3.00 0.59
CA ILE A 56 -16.35 4.28 0.13
C ILE A 56 -16.45 5.29 1.27
N GLU A 57 -16.79 4.84 2.48
CA GLU A 57 -16.80 5.71 3.66
C GLU A 57 -15.39 6.22 3.98
N ALA A 58 -14.38 5.33 3.90
CA ALA A 58 -12.99 5.70 4.10
C ALA A 58 -12.41 6.56 2.95
N TYR A 59 -12.84 6.31 1.70
CA TYR A 59 -12.35 6.99 0.50
C TYR A 59 -13.51 7.48 -0.39
N PRO A 60 -14.17 8.60 -0.02
CA PRO A 60 -15.39 9.08 -0.68
C PRO A 60 -15.22 9.44 -2.16
N ASP A 61 -14.01 9.83 -2.57
CA ASP A 61 -13.66 10.21 -3.94
C ASP A 61 -13.49 9.02 -4.90
N THR A 62 -13.63 7.80 -4.39
CA THR A 62 -13.54 6.59 -5.22
C THR A 62 -14.67 6.54 -6.24
N ASP A 63 -14.34 6.26 -7.51
CA ASP A 63 -15.33 5.91 -8.52
C ASP A 63 -16.03 4.59 -8.15
N ARG A 64 -17.23 4.73 -7.59
CA ARG A 64 -18.07 3.64 -7.08
C ARG A 64 -18.46 2.65 -8.18
N GLN A 65 -18.67 3.14 -9.41
CA GLN A 65 -19.07 2.30 -10.53
C GLN A 65 -17.88 1.47 -11.00
N ALA A 66 -16.71 2.09 -11.17
CA ALA A 66 -15.48 1.40 -11.52
C ALA A 66 -15.09 0.35 -10.46
N LEU A 67 -15.17 0.72 -9.18
CA LEU A 67 -14.88 -0.17 -8.06
C LEU A 67 -15.74 -1.44 -8.10
N ARG A 68 -17.07 -1.28 -8.15
CA ARG A 68 -18.01 -2.41 -8.20
C ARG A 68 -17.82 -3.27 -9.45
N GLN A 69 -17.52 -2.67 -10.59
CA GLN A 69 -17.27 -3.40 -11.83
C GLN A 69 -16.01 -4.27 -11.72
N LEU A 70 -14.92 -3.73 -11.16
CA LEU A 70 -13.68 -4.47 -10.95
C LEU A 70 -13.85 -5.61 -9.95
N ILE A 71 -14.58 -5.40 -8.86
CA ILE A 71 -14.89 -6.44 -7.87
C ILE A 71 -15.64 -7.61 -8.50
N ARG A 72 -16.74 -7.33 -9.23
CA ARG A 72 -17.52 -8.38 -9.91
C ARG A 72 -16.67 -9.17 -10.91
N ASN A 73 -15.85 -8.47 -11.69
CA ASN A 73 -14.98 -9.12 -12.66
C ASN A 73 -13.89 -9.97 -11.99
N ALA A 74 -13.28 -9.48 -10.90
CA ALA A 74 -12.26 -10.20 -10.15
C ALA A 74 -12.83 -11.47 -9.51
N ARG A 75 -14.04 -11.41 -8.94
CA ARG A 75 -14.78 -12.59 -8.46
C ARG A 75 -14.96 -13.61 -9.58
N ARG A 76 -15.50 -13.17 -10.73
CA ARG A 76 -15.72 -14.03 -11.89
C ARG A 76 -14.42 -14.65 -12.42
N GLU A 77 -13.31 -13.91 -12.42
CA GLU A 77 -12.01 -14.45 -12.81
C GLU A 77 -11.55 -15.55 -11.85
N ARG A 78 -11.68 -15.30 -10.54
CA ARG A 78 -11.35 -16.28 -9.49
C ARG A 78 -12.17 -17.56 -9.62
N ASP A 79 -13.48 -17.41 -9.76
CA ASP A 79 -14.41 -18.55 -9.86
C ASP A 79 -14.15 -19.38 -11.13
N GLN A 80 -13.63 -18.74 -12.18
CA GLN A 80 -13.29 -19.39 -13.45
C GLN A 80 -11.83 -19.87 -13.53
N GLY A 81 -11.04 -19.72 -12.46
CA GLY A 81 -9.61 -20.08 -12.44
C GLY A 81 -8.76 -19.27 -13.44
N LYS A 82 -9.21 -18.06 -13.79
CA LYS A 82 -8.52 -17.18 -14.75
C LYS A 82 -7.43 -16.35 -14.07
N PRO A 83 -6.45 -15.84 -14.84
CA PRO A 83 -5.46 -14.92 -14.31
C PRO A 83 -6.12 -13.69 -13.63
N PRO A 84 -5.59 -13.20 -12.49
CA PRO A 84 -6.24 -12.18 -11.65
C PRO A 84 -6.03 -10.77 -12.20
N THR A 85 -6.46 -10.52 -13.43
CA THR A 85 -6.25 -9.26 -14.14
C THR A 85 -7.06 -8.13 -13.50
N ASN A 86 -8.33 -8.39 -13.19
CA ASN A 86 -9.20 -7.41 -12.55
C ASN A 86 -8.85 -7.19 -11.09
N ALA A 87 -8.33 -8.20 -10.37
CA ALA A 87 -7.82 -8.01 -9.01
C ALA A 87 -6.58 -7.08 -8.99
N ARG A 88 -5.69 -7.19 -9.98
CA ARG A 88 -4.56 -6.24 -10.13
C ARG A 88 -5.03 -4.83 -10.47
N ARG A 89 -6.02 -4.69 -11.35
CA ARG A 89 -6.63 -3.39 -11.68
C ARG A 89 -7.35 -2.77 -10.48
N LEU A 90 -8.04 -3.59 -9.68
CA LEU A 90 -8.67 -3.18 -8.43
C LEU A 90 -7.64 -2.63 -7.44
N PHE A 91 -6.52 -3.34 -7.26
CA PHE A 91 -5.41 -2.84 -6.44
C PHE A 91 -4.90 -1.48 -6.90
N LYS A 92 -4.72 -1.30 -8.22
CA LYS A 92 -4.30 -0.01 -8.79
C LYS A 92 -5.28 1.11 -8.47
N LEU A 93 -6.59 0.88 -8.65
CA LEU A 93 -7.62 1.86 -8.32
C LEU A 93 -7.59 2.25 -6.83
N ILE A 94 -7.55 1.26 -5.93
CA ILE A 94 -7.52 1.48 -4.47
C ILE A 94 -6.27 2.25 -4.07
N ARG A 95 -5.12 1.93 -4.68
CA ARG A 95 -3.86 2.65 -4.45
C ARG A 95 -3.96 4.11 -4.88
N GLU A 96 -4.49 4.37 -6.07
CA GLU A 96 -4.66 5.72 -6.61
C GLU A 96 -5.60 6.57 -5.76
N THR A 97 -6.69 5.99 -5.23
CA THR A 97 -7.62 6.73 -4.37
C THR A 97 -7.11 6.91 -2.94
N ALA A 98 -6.31 5.98 -2.42
CA ALA A 98 -5.73 6.07 -1.09
C ALA A 98 -4.51 7.01 -0.99
N GLY A 99 -4.00 7.52 -2.12
CA GLY A 99 -2.89 8.48 -2.15
C GLY A 99 -1.52 7.89 -1.79
N VAL A 100 -1.27 6.62 -2.10
CA VAL A 100 0.00 5.89 -1.83
C VAL A 100 0.72 5.48 -3.12
#